data_AF-A0A8J5FW63-F1
#
_entry.id   AF-A0A8J5FW63-F1
#
_cell.length_a   1.000
_cell.length_b   1.000
_cell.length_c   1.000
_cell.angle_alpha   90.00
_cell.angle_beta   90.00
_cell.angle_gamma   90.00
#
_symmetry.space_group_name_H-M   'P 1'
#
loop_
_entity.id
_entity.type
_entity.pdbx_description
1 polymer ?
#
loop_
_entity_poly.entity_id
_entity_poly.type
_entity_poly.pdbx_seq_one_letter_code
_entity_poly.pdbx_strand_id
1 'polypeptide(L)'
;MNYIATCDPVHLHHIFNANFPKYPKGDEFADIFDILGDDIFISDKERWRRQRAKAHNLINQRSFQSFMASNNHNNVEKGLLSLLDEVA
;
A
#
# COMPACT_ATOMS: atom_id res chain seq x y z
N MET A 1 -11.95 -8.30 18.47
CA MET A 1 -11.71 -8.76 17.09
C MET A 1 -10.61 -9.81 17.09
N ASN A 2 -10.81 -10.95 16.42
CA ASN A 2 -9.79 -11.99 16.30
C ASN A 2 -9.30 -11.98 14.85
N TYR A 3 -8.13 -11.39 14.61
CA TYR A 3 -7.50 -11.43 13.30
C TYR A 3 -6.64 -12.68 13.15
N ILE A 4 -6.68 -13.28 11.97
CA ILE A 4 -5.74 -14.33 11.56
C ILE A 4 -4.81 -13.71 10.53
N ALA A 5 -3.53 -13.66 10.86
CA ALA A 5 -2.48 -13.23 9.94
C ALA A 5 -1.78 -14.45 9.34
N THR A 6 -1.43 -14.36 8.05
CA THR A 6 -0.69 -15.40 7.34
C THR A 6 0.29 -14.75 6.37
N CYS A 7 1.50 -15.30 6.29
CA CYS A 7 2.51 -14.95 5.31
C CYS A 7 2.75 -16.07 4.28
N ASP A 8 2.02 -17.18 4.37
CA ASP A 8 2.13 -18.28 3.41
C ASP A 8 1.71 -17.81 2.00
N PRO A 9 2.59 -17.90 0.99
CA PRO A 9 2.29 -17.50 -0.39
C PRO A 9 1.03 -18.16 -0.98
N VAL A 10 0.73 -19.39 -0.58
CA VAL A 10 -0.46 -20.13 -1.05
C VAL A 10 -1.72 -19.47 -0.51
N HIS A 11 -1.76 -19.13 0.78
CA HIS A 11 -2.88 -18.41 1.38
C HIS A 11 -3.01 -17.01 0.79
N LEU A 12 -1.90 -16.30 0.58
CA LEU A 12 -1.91 -14.97 -0.03
C LEU A 12 -2.46 -15.01 -1.46
N HIS A 13 -2.06 -15.99 -2.27
CA HIS A 13 -2.61 -16.16 -3.62
C HIS A 13 -4.10 -16.50 -3.58
N HIS A 14 -4.51 -17.37 -2.67
CA HIS A 14 -5.91 -17.72 -2.48
C HIS A 14 -6.77 -16.49 -2.14
N ILE A 15 -6.35 -15.69 -1.16
CA ILE A 15 -7.09 -14.52 -0.67
C ILE A 15 -7.05 -13.38 -1.70
N PHE A 16 -5.87 -12.99 -2.19
CA PHE A 16 -5.73 -11.76 -2.98
C PHE A 16 -5.92 -11.93 -4.48
N ASN A 17 -5.86 -13.17 -5.01
CA ASN A 17 -6.00 -13.42 -6.44
C ASN A 17 -7.20 -14.33 -6.75
N ALA A 18 -7.16 -15.58 -6.30
CA ALA A 18 -8.11 -16.61 -6.74
C ALA A 18 -9.53 -16.43 -6.18
N ASN A 19 -9.66 -15.96 -4.94
CA ASN A 19 -10.94 -15.85 -4.23
C ASN A 19 -11.19 -14.45 -3.66
N PHE A 20 -10.56 -13.41 -4.22
CA PHE A 20 -10.65 -12.04 -3.72
C PHE A 20 -12.06 -11.54 -3.33
N PRO A 21 -13.13 -11.77 -4.12
CA PRO A 21 -14.47 -11.32 -3.76
C PRO A 21 -15.06 -11.98 -2.49
N LYS A 22 -14.51 -13.12 -2.05
CA LYS A 22 -14.94 -13.85 -0.84
C LYS A 22 -14.32 -13.34 0.45
N TYR A 23 -13.32 -12.47 0.36
CA TYR A 23 -12.60 -11.91 1.50
C TYR A 23 -12.77 -10.38 1.54
N PRO A 24 -14.00 -9.86 1.72
CA PRO A 24 -14.19 -8.42 1.97
C PRO A 24 -13.57 -8.05 3.31
N LYS A 25 -13.07 -6.82 3.42
CA LYS A 25 -12.59 -6.26 4.69
C LYS A 25 -13.76 -5.98 5.63
N GLY A 26 -14.87 -5.52 5.08
CA GLY A 26 -16.11 -5.27 5.81
C GLY A 26 -16.13 -3.96 6.60
N ASP A 27 -17.30 -3.63 7.14
CA ASP A 27 -17.60 -2.31 7.70
C ASP A 27 -16.77 -2.02 8.96
N GLU A 28 -16.53 -3.01 9.83
CA GLU A 28 -15.68 -2.83 11.03
C GLU A 28 -14.24 -2.44 10.66
N PHE A 29 -13.69 -3.01 9.58
CA PHE A 29 -12.38 -2.59 9.08
C PHE A 29 -12.42 -1.17 8.51
N ALA A 30 -13.50 -0.81 7.82
CA ALA A 30 -13.69 0.55 7.31
C ALA A 30 -13.76 1.57 8.47
N ASP A 31 -14.50 1.26 9.54
CA ASP A 31 -14.63 2.12 10.72
C ASP A 31 -13.29 2.34 11.43
N ILE A 32 -12.47 1.28 11.58
CA ILE A 32 -11.15 1.39 12.21
C ILE A 32 -10.21 2.28 11.39
N PHE A 33 -10.34 2.26 10.07
CA PHE A 33 -9.44 2.96 9.16
C PHE A 33 -10.09 4.20 8.50
N ASP A 34 -11.21 4.70 9.01
CA ASP A 34 -11.99 5.81 8.42
C ASP A 34 -11.15 7.07 8.14
N ILE A 35 -10.05 7.28 8.86
CA ILE A 35 -9.07 8.35 8.60
C ILE A 35 -8.48 8.34 7.18
N LEU A 36 -8.36 7.17 6.54
CA LEU A 36 -7.90 7.05 5.15
C LEU A 36 -9.05 7.24 4.16
N GLY A 37 -10.28 7.40 4.67
CA GLY A 37 -11.50 7.52 3.92
C GLY A 37 -11.72 6.33 3.00
N ASP A 38 -11.98 6.64 1.75
CA ASP A 38 -12.66 5.72 0.86
C ASP A 38 -11.68 5.14 -0.20
N ASP A 39 -10.45 4.90 0.27
CA ASP A 39 -9.24 4.63 -0.50
C ASP A 39 -9.02 3.13 -0.79
N ILE A 40 -7.97 2.82 -1.55
CA ILE A 40 -7.55 1.47 -1.97
C ILE A 40 -7.29 0.52 -0.80
N PHE A 41 -7.00 1.04 0.40
CA PHE A 41 -6.76 0.20 1.58
C PHE A 41 -8.05 -0.28 2.23
N ILE A 42 -9.15 0.47 2.07
CA ILE A 42 -10.42 0.21 2.78
C ILE A 42 -11.46 -0.37 1.83
N SER A 43 -11.50 0.14 0.60
CA SER A 43 -12.51 -0.27 -0.37
C SER A 43 -12.48 -1.77 -0.65
N ASP A 44 -13.65 -2.32 -1.00
CA ASP A 44 -13.81 -3.74 -1.33
C ASP A 44 -14.25 -3.97 -2.79
N LYS A 45 -14.09 -5.22 -3.24
CA LYS A 45 -14.61 -5.74 -4.52
C LYS A 45 -14.16 -4.89 -5.73
N GLU A 46 -15.11 -4.48 -6.58
CA GLU A 46 -14.84 -3.77 -7.83
C GLU A 46 -14.27 -2.37 -7.62
N ARG A 47 -14.64 -1.71 -6.52
CA ARG A 47 -14.07 -0.40 -6.18
C ARG A 47 -12.57 -0.52 -5.94
N TRP A 48 -12.18 -1.49 -5.12
CA TRP A 48 -10.79 -1.82 -4.87
C TRP A 48 -10.05 -2.18 -6.15
N ARG A 49 -10.62 -3.06 -7.00
CA ARG A 49 -9.98 -3.46 -8.26
C ARG A 49 -9.68 -2.27 -9.15
N ARG A 50 -10.62 -1.33 -9.28
CA ARG A 50 -10.41 -0.10 -10.07
C ARG A 50 -9.34 0.80 -9.49
N GLN A 51 -9.35 1.02 -8.17
CA GLN A 51 -8.33 1.84 -7.50
C GLN A 51 -6.94 1.20 -7.60
N ARG A 52 -6.84 -0.12 -7.39
CA ARG A 52 -5.60 -0.88 -7.57
C ARG A 52 -5.06 -0.83 -8.98
N ALA A 53 -5.90 -0.99 -10.00
CA ALA A 53 -5.46 -0.88 -11.38
C ALA A 53 -4.85 0.50 -11.66
N LYS A 54 -5.48 1.57 -11.18
CA LYS A 54 -4.94 2.94 -11.31
C LYS A 54 -3.62 3.13 -10.57
N ALA A 55 -3.55 2.74 -9.30
CA ALA A 55 -2.34 2.85 -8.48
C ALA A 55 -1.18 2.04 -9.07
N HIS A 56 -1.45 0.80 -9.50
CA HIS A 56 -0.46 -0.06 -10.12
C HIS A 56 0.06 0.53 -11.43
N ASN A 57 -0.82 1.08 -12.27
CA ASN A 57 -0.42 1.77 -13.49
C ASN A 57 0.49 2.97 -13.19
N LEU A 58 0.14 3.81 -12.22
CA LEU A 58 0.97 4.96 -11.82
C LEU A 58 2.34 4.54 -11.30
N ILE A 59 2.39 3.57 -10.38
CA ILE A 59 3.64 3.11 -9.76
C ILE A 59 4.58 2.44 -10.78
N ASN A 60 4.02 1.79 -11.81
CA ASN A 60 4.79 1.15 -12.86
C ASN A 60 5.27 2.10 -13.96
N GLN A 61 4.87 3.38 -13.94
CA GLN A 61 5.39 4.36 -14.90
C GLN A 61 6.86 4.64 -14.60
N ARG A 62 7.70 4.57 -15.64
CA ARG A 62 9.14 4.88 -15.51
C ARG A 62 9.38 6.28 -14.96
N SER A 63 8.58 7.27 -15.37
CA SER A 63 8.67 8.64 -14.86
C SER A 63 8.45 8.71 -13.34
N PHE A 64 7.44 8.01 -12.83
CA PHE A 64 7.17 7.92 -11.40
C PHE A 64 8.30 7.22 -10.64
N GLN A 65 8.81 6.11 -11.19
CA GLN A 65 9.94 5.38 -10.59
C GLN A 65 11.21 6.23 -10.54
N SER A 66 11.55 6.92 -11.63
CA SER A 66 12.70 7.83 -11.68
C SER A 66 12.53 9.00 -10.70
N PHE A 67 11.33 9.59 -10.62
CA PHE A 67 11.02 10.64 -9.65
C PHE A 67 11.21 10.14 -8.20
N MET A 68 10.66 8.98 -7.87
CA MET A 68 10.79 8.37 -6.53
C MET A 68 12.25 8.07 -6.18
N ALA A 69 13.03 7.52 -7.13
CA ALA A 69 14.45 7.23 -6.90
C ALA A 69 15.25 8.51 -6.59
N SER A 70 15.06 9.56 -7.40
CA SER A 70 15.72 10.86 -7.18
C SER A 70 15.29 11.51 -5.86
N ASN A 71 14.00 11.46 -5.53
CA ASN A 71 13.49 12.03 -4.29
C ASN A 71 14.02 11.29 -3.05
N ASN A 72 14.06 9.96 -3.11
CA ASN A 72 14.62 9.13 -2.03
C ASN A 72 16.10 9.40 -1.82
N HIS A 73 16.89 9.48 -2.91
CA HIS A 73 18.30 9.85 -2.83
C HIS A 73 18.47 11.20 -2.14
N ASN A 74 17.74 12.21 -2.58
CA ASN A 74 17.79 13.56 -2.02
C ASN A 74 17.35 13.61 -0.55
N ASN A 75 16.32 12.85 -0.15
CA ASN A 75 15.87 12.75 1.23
C ASN A 75 16.91 12.11 2.15
N VAL A 76 17.62 11.09 1.67
CA VAL A 76 18.70 10.47 2.44
C VAL A 76 19.88 11.42 2.55
N GLU A 77 20.32 12.00 1.44
CA GLU A 77 21.49 12.88 1.38
C GLU A 77 21.30 14.16 2.22
N LYS A 78 20.18 14.86 2.03
CA LYS A 78 19.96 16.17 2.67
C LYS A 78 19.20 16.10 3.98
N GLY A 79 18.48 15.02 4.23
CA GLY A 79 17.73 14.83 5.46
C GLY A 79 18.54 14.00 6.44
N LEU A 80 18.62 12.70 6.18
CA LEU A 80 19.19 11.75 7.13
C LEU A 80 20.70 11.96 7.33
N LEU A 81 21.49 12.03 6.25
CA LEU A 81 22.94 12.16 6.36
C LEU A 81 23.34 13.51 6.95
N SER A 82 22.75 14.61 6.48
CA SER A 82 22.97 15.95 7.07
C SER A 82 22.72 15.96 8.58
N LEU A 83 21.62 15.35 9.04
CA LEU A 83 21.31 15.28 10.47
C LEU A 83 22.35 14.46 11.25
N LEU A 84 22.82 13.35 10.69
CA LEU A 84 23.83 12.52 11.33
C LEU A 84 25.18 13.23 11.41
N ASP A 85 25.55 13.99 10.39
CA ASP A 85 26.78 14.79 10.35
C ASP A 85 26.75 15.95 11.36
N GLU A 86 25.58 16.55 11.61
CA GLU A 86 25.40 17.63 12.59
C GLU A 86 25.50 17.15 14.05
N VAL A 87 25.18 15.88 14.31
CA VAL A 87 25.11 15.31 15.68
C VAL A 87 26.40 14.54 16.04
N ALA A 88 27.25 14.23 15.06
CA ALA A 88 28.56 13.59 15.24
C ALA A 88 29.65 14.57 15.71
#